data_AF-A0A935YYP3-F1
#
_entry.id   AF-A0A935YYP3-F1
#
_cell.length_a   1.000
_cell.length_b   1.000
_cell.length_c   1.000
_cell.angle_alpha   90.00
_cell.angle_beta   90.00
_cell.angle_gamma   90.00
#
_symmetry.space_group_name_H-M   'P 1'
#
loop_
_entity.id
_entity.type
_entity.pdbx_description
1 polymer ?
#
loop_
_entity_poly.entity_id
_entity_poly.type
_entity_poly.pdbx_seq_one_letter_code
_entity_poly.pdbx_strand_id
1 'polypeptide(L)' 'MNTLDDVRAAAIRAYSSLRFRGHSDCRAFEAAVGLFRVRCPRVDRREAHFVVATWICDALEPEVGD' A
#
# COMPACT_ATOMS: atom_id res chain seq x y z
N MET A 1 13.64 -14.53 1.03
CA MET A 1 12.17 -14.53 0.97
C MET A 1 11.69 -13.21 1.52
N ASN A 2 10.97 -12.40 0.75
CA ASN A 2 10.28 -11.24 1.34
C ASN A 2 9.05 -11.76 2.06
N THR A 3 8.88 -11.40 3.32
CA THR A 3 7.67 -11.69 4.08
C THR A 3 6.55 -10.74 3.62
N LEU A 4 5.30 -11.14 3.81
CA LEU A 4 4.13 -10.30 3.49
C LEU A 4 4.19 -8.96 4.25
N ASP A 5 4.75 -8.98 5.46
CA ASP A 5 4.96 -7.80 6.30
C ASP A 5 5.93 -6.78 5.68
N ASP A 6 7.03 -7.24 5.08
CA ASP A 6 7.96 -6.37 4.36
C ASP A 6 7.31 -5.73 3.13
N VAL A 7 6.48 -6.49 2.40
CA VAL A 7 5.71 -5.99 1.26
C VAL A 7 4.68 -4.95 1.71
N ARG A 8 3.99 -5.17 2.84
CA ARG A 8 3.07 -4.21 3.46
C ARG A 8 3.79 -2.92 3.81
N ALA A 9 4.89 -3.00 4.55
CA ALA A 9 5.67 -1.84 4.95
C ALA A 9 6.23 -1.07 3.74
N ALA A 10 6.62 -1.76 2.67
CA ALA A 10 7.09 -1.15 1.43
C ALA A 10 5.95 -0.46 0.66
N ALA A 11 4.77 -1.07 0.58
CA ALA A 11 3.59 -0.49 -0.06
C ALA A 11 3.12 0.79 0.64
N ILE A 12 3.03 0.76 1.98
CA ILE A 12 2.67 1.94 2.80
C ILE A 12 3.71 3.06 2.61
N ARG A 13 5.01 2.73 2.66
CA ARG A 13 6.09 3.72 2.42
C ARG A 13 6.01 4.34 1.02
N ALA A 14 5.74 3.53 -0.01
CA ALA A 14 5.60 4.03 -1.37
C ALA A 14 4.42 5.01 -1.49
N TYR A 15 3.27 4.65 -0.90
CA TYR A 15 2.10 5.51 -0.84
C TYR A 15 2.40 6.83 -0.14
N SER A 16 2.91 6.80 1.10
CA SER A 16 3.19 8.00 1.89
C SER A 16 4.27 8.88 1.26
N SER A 17 5.29 8.29 0.63
CA SER A 17 6.34 9.04 -0.07
C SER A 17 5.78 9.82 -1.27
N LEU A 18 4.87 9.21 -2.03
CA LEU A 18 4.22 9.89 -3.15
C LEU A 18 3.26 10.99 -2.68
N ARG A 19 2.50 10.73 -1.61
CA ARG A 19 1.66 11.74 -0.95
C ARG A 19 2.48 12.94 -0.46
N PHE A 20 3.61 12.68 0.21
CA PHE A 20 4.51 13.72 0.69
C PHE A 20 5.10 14.59 -0.42
N ARG A 21 5.30 14.01 -1.62
CA ARG A 21 5.74 14.73 -2.83
C ARG A 21 4.62 15.50 -3.54
N GLY A 22 3.41 15.52 -2.98
CA GLY A 22 2.25 16.22 -3.55
C GLY A 22 1.53 15.46 -4.66
N HIS A 23 1.78 14.15 -4.84
CA HIS A 23 1.00 13.35 -5.78
C HIS A 23 -0.40 13.05 -5.24
N SER A 24 -1.36 12.91 -6.17
CA SER A 24 -2.74 12.54 -5.85
C SER A 24 -2.82 11.15 -5.22
N ASP A 25 -3.84 10.94 -4.38
CA ASP A 25 -4.11 9.65 -3.70
C ASP A 25 -4.18 8.50 -4.69
N CYS A 26 -4.90 8.67 -5.81
CA CYS A 26 -5.03 7.65 -6.85
C CYS A 26 -3.67 7.21 -7.41
N ARG A 27 -2.75 8.16 -7.62
CA ARG A 27 -1.41 7.87 -8.17
C ARG A 27 -0.52 7.20 -7.13
N ALA A 28 -0.57 7.67 -5.88
CA ALA A 28 0.15 7.06 -4.77
C ALA A 28 -0.32 5.61 -4.52
N PHE A 29 -1.63 5.40 -4.61
CA PHE A 29 -2.27 4.10 -4.41
C PHE A 29 -1.90 3.10 -5.51
N GLU A 30 -2.01 3.50 -6.79
CA GLU A 30 -1.63 2.63 -7.92
C GLU A 30 -0.14 2.21 -7.85
N ALA A 31 0.74 3.08 -7.34
CA ALA A 31 2.14 2.73 -7.14
C ALA A 31 2.33 1.66 -6.04
N ALA A 32 1.59 1.76 -4.93
CA ALA A 32 1.61 0.76 -3.87
C ALA A 32 1.05 -0.60 -4.34
N VAL A 33 -0.03 -0.58 -5.12
CA VAL A 33 -0.59 -1.79 -5.76
C VAL A 33 0.41 -2.39 -6.76
N GLY A 34 1.08 -1.56 -7.55
CA GLY A 34 2.13 -1.99 -8.48
C GLY A 34 3.27 -2.71 -7.75
N LEU A 35 3.75 -2.15 -6.65
CA LEU A 35 4.80 -2.75 -5.83
C LEU A 35 4.37 -4.11 -5.26
N PHE A 36 3.16 -4.19 -4.71
CA PHE A 36 2.62 -5.45 -4.20
C PHE A 36 2.55 -6.51 -5.30
N ARG A 37 2.08 -6.18 -6.51
CA ARG A 37 1.97 -7.13 -7.63
C ARG A 37 3.32 -7.61 -8.16
N VAL A 38 4.37 -6.80 -8.09
CA VAL A 38 5.74 -7.24 -8.43
C VAL A 38 6.25 -8.29 -7.44
N ARG A 39 5.92 -8.15 -6.16
CA ARG A 39 6.33 -9.07 -5.10
C ARG A 39 5.40 -10.29 -4.98
N CYS A 40 4.14 -10.14 -5.36
CA CYS A 40 3.09 -11.15 -5.32
C CYS A 40 2.41 -11.31 -6.69
N PRO A 41 3.11 -11.84 -7.72
CA PRO A 41 2.60 -11.90 -9.09
C PRO A 41 1.41 -12.84 -9.28
N ARG A 42 1.17 -13.74 -8.32
CA ARG A 42 0.05 -14.71 -8.32
C ARG A 42 -1.27 -14.11 -7.86
N VAL A 43 -1.23 -12.91 -7.27
CA VAL A 43 -2.44 -12.24 -6.78
C VAL A 43 -3.07 -11.42 -7.91
N ASP A 44 -4.36 -11.64 -8.11
CA ASP A 44 -5.14 -10.91 -9.10
C ASP A 44 -5.15 -9.41 -8.84
N ARG A 45 -5.24 -8.61 -9.91
CA ARG A 45 -5.21 -7.15 -9.79
C ARG A 45 -6.31 -6.62 -8.86
N ARG A 46 -7.50 -7.21 -8.92
CA ARG A 46 -8.63 -6.77 -8.09
C ARG A 46 -8.38 -7.06 -6.61
N GLU A 47 -7.86 -8.24 -6.28
CA GLU A 47 -7.50 -8.64 -4.92
C GLU A 47 -6.36 -7.77 -4.38
N ALA A 48 -5.33 -7.51 -5.19
CA ALA A 48 -4.23 -6.61 -4.84
C ALA A 48 -4.72 -5.21 -4.42
N HIS A 49 -5.71 -4.65 -5.12
CA HIS A 49 -6.29 -3.36 -4.71
C HIS A 49 -6.94 -3.43 -3.34
N PHE A 50 -7.74 -4.47 -3.06
CA PHE A 50 -8.41 -4.59 -1.76
C PHE A 50 -7.40 -4.76 -0.63
N VAL A 51 -6.41 -5.63 -0.81
CA VAL A 51 -5.35 -5.85 0.20
C VAL A 51 -4.60 -4.56 0.51
N VAL A 52 -4.15 -3.85 -0.53
CA VAL A 52 -3.38 -2.61 -0.37
C VAL A 52 -4.26 -1.48 0.17
N ALA A 53 -5.55 -1.42 -0.19
CA ALA A 53 -6.50 -0.48 0.39
C ALA A 53 -6.63 -0.69 1.90
N THR A 54 -6.81 -1.93 2.34
CA THR A 54 -6.88 -2.26 3.78
C THR A 54 -5.63 -1.80 4.51
N TRP A 55 -4.44 -2.06 3.97
CA TRP A 55 -3.19 -1.65 4.61
C TRP A 55 -3.03 -0.13 4.71
N ILE A 56 -3.45 0.61 3.68
CA ILE A 56 -3.32 2.07 3.66
C ILE A 56 -4.38 2.70 4.57
N CYS A 57 -5.62 2.21 4.57
CA CYS A 57 -6.66 2.64 5.51
C CYS A 57 -6.20 2.44 6.95
N ASP A 58 -5.77 1.23 7.31
CA ASP A 58 -5.27 0.90 8.66
C ASP A 58 -4.08 1.79 9.09
N ALA A 59 -3.18 2.14 8.16
CA ALA A 59 -2.05 3.03 8.45
C ALA A 59 -2.43 4.52 8.55
N LEU A 60 -3.60 4.91 8.03
CA LEU A 60 -4.09 6.29 8.04
C LEU A 60 -5.11 6.54 9.15
N GLU A 61 -5.71 5.49 9.71
CA GLU A 61 -6.52 5.61 10.92
C GLU A 61 -5.59 6.01 12.07
N PRO A 62 -5.69 7.25 12.59
CA PRO A 62 -4.96 7.59 13.79
C PRO A 62 -5.49 6.66 14.89
N GLU A 63 -4.60 6.04 15.65
CA GLU A 63 -4.95 5.44 16.92
C GLU A 63 -5.76 6.51 17.68
N VAL A 64 -7.07 6.33 17.80
CA VAL A 64 -7.90 7.13 18.68
C VAL A 64 -7.46 6.72 20.08
N GLY A 65 -6.40 7.36 20.55
CA GLY A 65 -5.90 7.23 21.90
C GLY A 65 -6.97 7.77 22.84
N ASP A 66 -7.51 6.86 23.64
CA ASP A 66 -8.31 7.09 24.84
C ASP A 66 -7.52 7.92 25.87
#